data_AF-A0A5R9LSY8-F1
#
_entry.id   AF-A0A5R9LSY8-F1
#
_cell.length_a   1.000
_cell.length_b   1.000
_cell.length_c   1.000
_cell.angle_alpha   90.00
_cell.angle_beta   90.00
_cell.angle_gamma   90.00
#
_symmetry.space_group_name_H-M   'P 1'
#
loop_
_entity.id
_entity.type
_entity.pdbx_description
1 polymer ?
#
loop_
_entity_poly.entity_id
_entity_poly.type
_entity_poly.pdbx_seq_one_letter_code
_entity_poly.pdbx_strand_id
1 'polypeptide(L)'
;MASRARTRWATLFVLGALALTDCGSSAARTGALDTTSDSKKPTCRTHQSVLPSQDYTGGSDAKTLAVLAMMKYYTAKGTLPFCDTKPATAQDIAWAKLYTNLTKP
;
A
#
# COMPACT_ATOMS: atom_id res chain seq x y z
N MET A 1 52.47 -38.33 35.12
CA MET A 1 52.99 -38.75 33.80
C MET A 1 51.95 -38.37 32.75
N ALA A 2 52.37 -37.60 31.74
CA ALA A 2 51.63 -37.19 30.54
C ALA A 2 51.00 -38.40 29.80
N SER A 3 50.01 -38.34 28.91
CA SER A 3 49.53 -37.28 28.02
C SER A 3 48.32 -37.79 27.19
N ARG A 4 47.48 -36.84 26.74
CA ARG A 4 46.74 -36.80 25.45
C ARG A 4 45.53 -37.73 25.23
N ALA A 5 44.34 -37.14 25.24
CA ALA A 5 43.31 -37.43 24.25
C ALA A 5 42.85 -36.11 23.63
N ARG A 6 43.10 -35.96 22.33
CA ARG A 6 42.79 -34.81 21.49
C ARG A 6 41.46 -35.07 20.78
N THR A 7 40.42 -34.30 21.09
CA THR A 7 39.26 -34.11 20.19
C THR A 7 38.58 -32.78 20.55
N ARG A 8 39.14 -31.63 20.17
CA ARG A 8 38.72 -30.83 18.99
C ARG A 8 37.20 -30.85 18.80
N TRP A 9 36.52 -29.84 19.35
CA TRP A 9 36.00 -28.71 18.56
C TRP A 9 34.93 -29.17 17.55
N ALA A 10 33.69 -29.25 18.03
CA ALA A 10 32.48 -29.22 17.21
C ALA A 10 31.32 -28.75 18.11
N THR A 11 31.09 -27.43 18.19
CA THR A 11 29.88 -26.81 17.59
C THR A 11 28.58 -27.33 18.25
N LEU A 12 28.05 -26.80 19.37
CA LEU A 12 27.70 -25.40 19.64
C LEU A 12 27.09 -24.69 18.41
N PHE A 13 26.20 -25.35 17.66
CA PHE A 13 25.57 -24.74 16.48
C PHE A 13 24.26 -25.41 16.03
N VAL A 14 23.25 -25.59 16.90
CA VAL A 14 21.86 -25.83 16.43
C VAL A 14 20.82 -25.21 17.38
N LEU A 15 20.97 -23.90 17.68
CA LEU A 15 19.85 -23.04 18.10
C LEU A 15 19.78 -21.91 17.06
N GLY A 16 19.16 -22.19 15.92
CA GLY A 16 19.24 -21.31 14.75
C GLY A 16 18.07 -21.51 13.79
N ALA A 17 16.85 -21.30 14.28
CA ALA A 17 15.69 -21.02 13.44
C ALA A 17 14.79 -20.02 14.18
N LEU A 18 15.37 -18.89 14.60
CA LEU A 18 14.59 -17.72 14.96
C LEU A 18 13.90 -17.20 13.70
N ALA A 19 12.57 -17.26 13.77
CA ALA A 19 11.59 -16.46 13.05
C ALA A 19 12.18 -15.34 12.17
N LEU A 20 12.18 -15.55 10.84
CA LEU A 20 12.09 -14.44 9.89
C LEU A 20 10.62 -13.98 9.82
N THR A 21 10.10 -13.49 10.95
CA THR A 21 8.94 -12.60 10.97
C THR A 21 9.48 -11.18 11.03
N ASP A 22 10.00 -10.70 9.92
CA ASP A 22 10.07 -9.25 9.69
C ASP A 22 9.06 -8.91 8.60
N CYS A 23 7.79 -8.96 9.01
CA CYS A 23 6.76 -8.19 8.33
C CYS A 23 7.09 -6.73 8.63
N GLY A 24 7.96 -6.15 7.81
CA GLY A 24 8.22 -4.71 7.76
C GLY A 24 6.96 -3.98 7.29
N SER A 25 5.89 -4.03 8.09
CA SER A 25 4.76 -3.12 7.99
C SER A 25 5.26 -1.76 8.43
N SER A 26 5.96 -1.07 7.54
CA SER A 26 5.91 0.39 7.53
C SER A 26 4.43 0.74 7.49
N ALA A 27 3.90 1.24 8.61
CA ALA A 27 2.48 1.53 8.74
C ALA A 27 2.03 2.30 7.50
N ALA A 28 1.06 1.73 6.78
CA ALA A 28 0.63 2.31 5.52
C ALA A 28 0.11 3.74 5.79
N ARG A 29 0.77 4.73 5.19
CA ARG A 29 0.41 6.14 5.39
C ARG A 29 -0.97 6.40 4.79
N THR A 30 -1.81 7.10 5.52
CA THR A 30 -3.09 7.61 5.01
C THR A 30 -2.94 9.07 4.58
N GLY A 31 -3.77 9.52 3.65
CA GLY A 31 -3.71 10.90 3.17
C GLY A 31 -4.81 11.26 2.19
N ALA A 32 -4.56 12.35 1.45
CA ALA A 32 -5.40 12.78 0.35
C ALA A 32 -5.09 11.99 -0.92
N LEU A 33 -6.10 11.84 -1.78
CA LEU A 33 -5.93 11.29 -3.12
C LEU A 33 -5.00 12.20 -3.93
N ASP A 34 -3.99 11.62 -4.57
CA ASP A 34 -3.17 12.32 -5.55
C ASP A 34 -3.96 12.49 -6.85
N THR A 35 -4.32 13.74 -7.16
CA THR A 35 -5.06 14.11 -8.37
C THR A 35 -4.18 14.69 -9.49
N THR A 36 -2.87 14.81 -9.28
CA THR A 36 -1.94 15.69 -9.99
C THR A 36 -1.61 15.29 -11.44
N SER A 37 -2.41 14.43 -12.08
CA SER A 37 -2.36 14.30 -13.54
C SER A 37 -3.14 15.44 -14.20
N ASP A 38 -2.55 16.64 -14.15
CA ASP A 38 -3.10 17.93 -14.60
C ASP A 38 -3.02 18.17 -16.12
N SER A 39 -2.74 17.14 -16.91
CA SER A 39 -2.92 17.23 -18.37
C SER A 39 -4.42 17.29 -18.68
N LYS A 40 -4.85 18.22 -19.53
CA LYS A 40 -6.27 18.53 -19.84
C LYS A 40 -7.12 17.33 -20.30
N LYS A 41 -6.50 16.21 -20.66
CA LYS A 41 -7.09 14.88 -20.86
C LYS A 41 -6.01 13.85 -20.57
N PRO A 42 -5.86 13.36 -19.33
CA PRO A 42 -4.84 12.36 -19.06
C PRO A 42 -5.23 11.06 -19.78
N THR A 43 -4.28 10.44 -20.48
CA THR A 43 -4.44 9.13 -21.13
C THR A 43 -4.12 7.98 -20.18
N CYS A 44 -3.54 8.30 -19.02
CA CYS A 44 -3.16 7.35 -17.98
C CYS A 44 -3.34 7.98 -16.58
N ARG A 45 -3.34 7.13 -15.55
CA ARG A 45 -3.44 7.54 -14.14
C ARG A 45 -2.12 7.26 -13.40
N THR A 46 -1.81 8.08 -12.40
CA THR A 46 -0.66 7.87 -11.52
C THR A 46 -1.01 6.92 -10.38
N HIS A 47 0.01 6.22 -9.87
CA HIS A 47 -0.13 5.39 -8.67
C HIS A 47 -0.34 6.25 -7.44
N GLN A 48 -1.18 5.77 -6.53
CA GLN A 48 -1.40 6.39 -5.22
C GLN A 48 -0.30 5.96 -4.25
N SER A 49 0.21 6.91 -3.46
CA SER A 49 1.27 6.66 -2.47
C SER A 49 0.75 6.47 -1.03
N VAL A 50 -0.55 6.69 -0.82
CA VAL A 50 -1.21 6.66 0.48
C VAL A 50 -2.55 5.94 0.42
N LEU A 51 -2.98 5.38 1.55
CA LEU A 51 -4.34 4.89 1.77
C LEU A 51 -5.32 6.06 1.97
N PRO A 52 -6.64 5.85 1.76
CA PRO A 52 -7.64 6.84 2.10
C PRO A 52 -7.58 7.22 3.59
N SER A 53 -7.58 8.53 3.87
CA SER A 53 -7.69 9.05 5.23
C SER A 53 -9.14 9.09 5.74
N GLN A 54 -9.33 9.51 7.00
CA GLN A 54 -10.65 9.71 7.61
C GLN A 54 -11.50 10.74 6.87
N ASP A 55 -10.86 11.69 6.17
CA ASP A 55 -11.56 12.65 5.29
C ASP A 55 -12.43 11.97 4.21
N TYR A 56 -12.15 10.70 3.90
CA TYR A 56 -12.90 9.90 2.92
C TYR A 56 -13.64 8.72 3.55
N THR A 57 -13.19 8.23 4.71
CA THR A 57 -13.67 6.98 5.33
C THR A 57 -14.49 7.19 6.60
N GLY A 58 -14.61 8.42 7.10
CA GLY A 58 -15.30 8.78 8.34
C GLY A 58 -16.83 8.68 8.30
N GLY A 59 -17.43 8.04 7.29
CA GLY A 59 -18.89 7.92 7.17
C GLY A 59 -19.58 9.30 7.10
N SER A 60 -20.45 9.60 8.07
CA SER A 60 -21.11 10.91 8.18
C SER A 60 -20.13 12.06 8.44
N ASP A 61 -18.96 11.77 9.00
CA ASP A 61 -17.92 12.75 9.33
C ASP A 61 -16.90 12.92 8.20
N ALA A 62 -17.06 12.20 7.09
CA ALA A 62 -16.21 12.36 5.92
C ALA A 62 -16.34 13.79 5.35
N LYS A 63 -15.23 14.33 4.84
CA LYS A 63 -15.23 15.66 4.22
C LYS A 63 -15.89 15.57 2.85
N THR A 64 -17.11 16.08 2.74
CA THR A 64 -17.92 16.04 1.50
C THR A 64 -17.15 16.50 0.26
N LEU A 65 -16.39 17.60 0.35
CA LEU A 65 -15.62 18.10 -0.80
C LEU A 65 -14.47 17.16 -1.21
N ALA A 66 -13.83 16.48 -0.24
CA ALA A 66 -12.80 15.49 -0.54
C ALA A 66 -13.40 14.27 -1.25
N VAL A 67 -14.55 13.79 -0.77
CA VAL A 67 -15.29 12.69 -1.38
C VAL A 67 -15.74 13.05 -2.81
N LEU A 68 -16.33 14.24 -3.02
CA LEU A 68 -16.74 14.69 -4.34
C LEU A 68 -15.56 14.85 -5.32
N ALA A 69 -14.41 15.34 -4.84
CA ALA A 69 -13.20 15.42 -5.65
C ALA A 69 -12.71 14.01 -6.07
N MET A 70 -12.74 13.04 -5.15
CA MET A 70 -12.43 11.63 -5.47
C MET A 70 -13.43 11.05 -6.47
N MET A 71 -14.73 11.29 -6.31
CA MET A 71 -15.76 10.84 -7.25
C MET A 71 -15.45 11.36 -8.65
N LYS A 72 -15.22 12.68 -8.79
CA LYS A 72 -14.86 13.32 -10.07
C LYS A 72 -13.60 12.69 -10.68
N TYR A 73 -12.58 12.42 -9.87
CA TYR A 73 -11.35 11.77 -10.33
C TYR A 73 -11.64 10.38 -10.91
N TYR A 74 -12.36 9.52 -10.18
CA TYR A 74 -12.62 8.15 -10.60
C TYR A 74 -13.62 8.05 -11.76
N THR A 75 -14.59 8.96 -11.84
CA THR A 75 -15.47 9.05 -13.02
C THR A 75 -14.68 9.41 -14.28
N ALA A 76 -13.68 10.31 -14.18
CA ALA A 76 -12.91 10.74 -15.34
C ALA A 76 -11.74 9.80 -15.71
N LYS A 77 -11.11 9.16 -14.72
CA LYS A 77 -9.82 8.48 -14.88
C LYS A 77 -9.83 7.00 -14.43
N GLY A 78 -10.91 6.52 -13.81
CA GLY A 78 -10.95 5.20 -13.16
C GLY A 78 -10.73 4.00 -14.09
N THR A 79 -10.99 4.16 -15.39
CA THR A 79 -10.78 3.12 -16.41
C THR A 79 -9.45 3.25 -17.15
N LEU A 80 -8.71 4.34 -16.95
CA LEU A 80 -7.43 4.57 -17.63
C LEU A 80 -6.34 3.64 -17.08
N PRO A 81 -5.41 3.14 -17.90
CA PRO A 81 -4.26 2.37 -17.41
C PRO A 81 -3.33 3.22 -16.57
N PHE A 82 -2.47 2.59 -15.75
CA PHE A 82 -1.40 3.30 -15.06
C PHE A 82 -0.33 3.78 -16.04
N CYS A 83 0.24 4.95 -15.78
CA CYS A 83 1.21 5.58 -16.68
C CYS A 83 2.50 4.78 -16.87
N ASP A 84 2.91 3.99 -15.87
CA ASP A 84 4.08 3.12 -15.95
C ASP A 84 3.74 1.68 -16.40
N THR A 85 2.49 1.45 -16.80
CA THR A 85 1.93 0.16 -17.25
C THR A 85 1.98 -0.97 -16.21
N LYS A 86 2.32 -0.66 -14.94
CA LYS A 86 2.37 -1.67 -13.88
C LYS A 86 0.97 -2.00 -13.33
N PRO A 87 0.82 -3.16 -12.68
CA PRO A 87 -0.41 -3.50 -11.97
C PRO A 87 -0.74 -2.51 -10.84
N ALA A 88 -2.01 -2.48 -10.45
CA ALA A 88 -2.46 -1.69 -9.31
C ALA A 88 -1.73 -2.08 -8.01
N THR A 89 -1.28 -1.08 -7.26
CA THR A 89 -0.73 -1.26 -5.92
C THR A 89 -1.85 -1.46 -4.89
N ALA A 90 -1.48 -1.83 -3.66
CA ALA A 90 -2.44 -1.93 -2.56
C ALA A 90 -3.17 -0.60 -2.30
N GLN A 91 -2.48 0.53 -2.44
CA GLN A 91 -3.05 1.86 -2.27
C GLN A 91 -4.08 2.15 -3.37
N ASP A 92 -3.76 1.85 -4.62
CA ASP A 92 -4.68 2.04 -5.74
C ASP A 92 -5.96 1.20 -5.59
N ILE A 93 -5.80 -0.06 -5.15
CA ILE A 93 -6.91 -0.97 -4.90
C ILE A 93 -7.79 -0.43 -3.78
N ALA A 94 -7.22 0.10 -2.70
CA ALA A 94 -7.97 0.67 -1.59
C ALA A 94 -8.83 1.85 -2.03
N TRP A 95 -8.28 2.76 -2.83
CA TRP A 95 -9.01 3.90 -3.39
C TRP A 95 -10.12 3.47 -4.36
N ALA A 96 -9.84 2.52 -5.26
CA ALA A 96 -10.85 1.99 -6.18
C ALA A 96 -11.99 1.27 -5.44
N LYS A 97 -11.66 0.52 -4.37
CA LYS A 97 -12.65 -0.14 -3.51
C LYS A 97 -13.52 0.89 -2.78
N LEU A 98 -12.93 1.97 -2.26
CA LEU A 98 -13.69 3.04 -1.62
C LEU A 98 -14.66 3.69 -2.61
N TYR A 99 -14.20 4.04 -3.80
CA TYR A 99 -15.07 4.58 -4.86
C TYR A 99 -16.23 3.64 -5.17
N THR A 100 -15.95 2.37 -5.47
CA THR A 100 -17.00 1.40 -5.83
C THR A 100 -17.99 1.15 -4.71
N ASN A 101 -17.57 1.19 -3.44
CA ASN A 101 -18.48 1.02 -2.30
C ASN A 101 -19.43 2.21 -2.13
N LEU A 102 -19.00 3.42 -2.46
CA LEU A 102 -19.83 4.62 -2.37
C LEU A 102 -20.79 4.79 -3.56
N THR A 103 -20.51 4.11 -4.68
CA THR A 103 -21.32 4.21 -5.91
C THR A 103 -22.20 2.98 -6.18
N LYS A 104 -22.14 1.95 -5.33
CA LYS A 104 -23.07 0.82 -5.42
C LYS A 104 -24.48 1.30 -5.04
N PRO A 105 -25.50 0.97 -5.84
CA PRO A 105 -26.89 1.26 -5.50
C PRO A 105 -27.37 0.48 -4.29
#